data_AF-A0A2A7UEX5-F1
#
_entry.id   AF-A0A2A7UEX5-F1
#
_cell.length_a   1.000
_cell.length_b   1.000
_cell.length_c   1.000
_cell.angle_alpha   90.00
_cell.angle_beta   90.00
_cell.angle_gamma   90.00
#
_symmetry.space_group_name_H-M   'P 1'
#
loop_
_entity.id
_entity.type
_entity.pdbx_description
1 polymer ?
#
loop_
_entity_poly.entity_id
_entity_poly.type
_entity_poly.pdbx_seq_one_letter_code
_entity_poly.pdbx_strand_id
1 'polypeptide(L)'
;MTGPEAVTTAPGEFRTFRRAGVDLMVRGRYGEALDRLDRALELARTESDRIAVWIELADVYRYRGDLGTAETLYRRAYLAAGADPAAFSFAAHHLGLTLAARGERDAAREVLTEALRVRLAEGDPELIESTRTALDTLDELREPLPEPVAAVLGPRPRWSDEHEGRSGGVVRASGHWVKRGPHAVAEYERLEWLRHNGIRVPEVVVCAGGVLVLADAGVPSLATLADTEGVPIGATMGALLRRLHALPVAGCPFDGRLDGVLAQARRNVIEGLVDADDFDDDNADHTPESVLAELLDRRPPEADLVVAHGDYTPPNVLDGDLLIDVGALGVADRYRDLALAERDLREYGPAEVTAFFDAYGLPEPDRARLEYYRLLDELF
;
A
#
# COMPACT_ATOMS: atom_id res chain seq x y z
N MET A 1 -12.53 -48.38 -8.81
CA MET A 1 -11.33 -47.52 -8.84
C MET A 1 -11.53 -46.48 -9.91
N THR A 2 -12.18 -45.39 -9.56
CA THR A 2 -12.27 -44.17 -10.37
C THR A 2 -10.96 -43.41 -10.16
N GLY A 3 -10.17 -43.26 -11.23
CA GLY A 3 -8.93 -42.49 -11.19
C GLY A 3 -9.20 -41.01 -10.92
N PRO A 4 -8.21 -40.24 -10.44
CA PRO A 4 -8.39 -38.83 -10.19
C PRO A 4 -8.58 -38.11 -11.53
N GLU A 5 -9.70 -37.39 -11.67
CA GLU A 5 -9.88 -36.41 -12.75
C GLU A 5 -8.79 -35.34 -12.58
N ALA A 6 -7.82 -35.33 -13.49
CA ALA A 6 -6.96 -34.20 -13.68
C ALA A 6 -7.84 -33.03 -14.11
N VAL A 7 -8.06 -32.07 -13.21
CA VAL A 7 -8.71 -30.79 -13.53
C VAL A 7 -7.77 -30.04 -14.47
N THR A 8 -7.95 -30.28 -15.77
CA THR A 8 -7.35 -29.51 -16.84
C THR A 8 -8.05 -28.15 -16.88
N THR A 9 -7.54 -27.18 -16.11
CA THR A 9 -7.97 -25.78 -16.27
C THR A 9 -7.63 -25.34 -17.69
N ALA A 10 -8.65 -25.18 -18.53
CA ALA A 10 -8.47 -25.01 -19.96
C ALA A 10 -7.93 -23.60 -20.27
N PRO A 11 -7.08 -23.43 -21.31
CA PRO A 11 -6.64 -22.11 -21.82
C PRO A 11 -7.78 -21.12 -22.17
N GLY A 12 -9.04 -21.57 -22.14
CA GLY A 12 -10.23 -20.72 -22.23
C GLY A 12 -10.54 -19.95 -20.94
N GLU A 13 -10.22 -20.49 -19.76
CA GLU A 13 -10.51 -19.84 -18.48
C GLU A 13 -9.66 -18.59 -18.27
N PHE A 14 -8.33 -18.69 -18.50
CA PHE A 14 -7.42 -17.54 -18.47
C PHE A 14 -7.95 -16.37 -19.31
N ARG A 15 -8.25 -16.64 -20.59
CA ARG A 15 -8.76 -15.62 -21.52
C ARG A 15 -10.12 -15.05 -21.09
N THR A 16 -10.97 -15.87 -20.47
CA THR A 16 -12.27 -15.45 -19.97
C THR A 16 -12.14 -14.49 -18.80
N PHE A 17 -11.31 -14.83 -17.80
CA PHE A 17 -11.05 -13.98 -16.64
C PHE A 17 -10.38 -12.67 -17.04
N ARG A 18 -9.34 -12.75 -17.87
CA ARG A 18 -8.62 -11.58 -18.38
C ARG A 18 -9.56 -10.60 -19.10
N ARG A 19 -10.35 -11.11 -20.06
CA ARG A 19 -11.32 -10.29 -20.80
C ARG A 19 -12.38 -9.68 -19.89
N ALA A 20 -12.87 -10.42 -18.90
CA ALA A 20 -13.84 -9.91 -17.93
C ALA A 20 -13.23 -8.80 -17.07
N GLY A 21 -11.97 -8.93 -16.66
CA GLY A 21 -11.23 -7.90 -15.92
C GLY A 21 -11.13 -6.59 -16.70
N VAL A 22 -10.69 -6.65 -17.96
CA VAL A 22 -10.61 -5.47 -18.84
C VAL A 22 -11.98 -4.82 -19.07
N ASP A 23 -13.04 -5.61 -19.30
CA ASP A 23 -14.40 -5.09 -19.46
C ASP A 23 -14.93 -4.39 -18.19
N LEU A 24 -14.61 -4.92 -17.01
CA LEU A 24 -14.95 -4.30 -15.72
C LEU A 24 -14.16 -3.01 -15.49
N MET A 25 -12.87 -3.00 -15.84
CA MET A 25 -12.01 -1.82 -15.77
C MET A 25 -12.57 -0.66 -16.60
N VAL A 26 -12.93 -0.92 -17.87
CA VAL A 26 -13.52 0.10 -18.77
C VAL A 26 -14.84 0.66 -18.24
N ARG A 27 -15.58 -0.11 -17.43
CA ARG A 27 -16.82 0.33 -16.76
C ARG A 27 -16.58 1.01 -15.41
N GLY A 28 -15.33 1.22 -15.01
CA GLY A 28 -14.98 1.83 -13.71
C GLY A 28 -15.20 0.92 -12.50
N ARG A 29 -15.43 -0.38 -12.71
CA ARG A 29 -15.63 -1.36 -11.62
C ARG A 29 -14.30 -1.96 -11.19
N TYR A 30 -13.42 -1.10 -10.66
CA TYR A 30 -12.00 -1.44 -10.43
C TYR A 30 -11.79 -2.61 -9.46
N GLY A 31 -12.52 -2.67 -8.34
CA GLY A 31 -12.36 -3.77 -7.37
C GLY A 31 -12.68 -5.13 -8.00
N GLU A 32 -13.78 -5.23 -8.74
CA GLU A 32 -14.13 -6.47 -9.44
C GLU A 32 -13.18 -6.77 -10.61
N ALA A 33 -12.63 -5.74 -11.26
CA ALA A 33 -11.62 -5.93 -12.29
C ALA A 33 -10.38 -6.59 -11.72
N LEU A 34 -9.88 -6.12 -10.57
CA LEU A 34 -8.76 -6.75 -9.85
C LEU A 34 -9.07 -8.21 -9.53
N ASP A 35 -10.23 -8.52 -8.95
CA ASP A 35 -10.59 -9.92 -8.63
C ASP A 35 -10.54 -10.85 -9.86
N ARG A 36 -10.94 -10.35 -11.05
CA ARG A 36 -10.86 -11.15 -12.28
C ARG A 36 -9.45 -11.25 -12.83
N LEU A 37 -8.66 -10.19 -12.75
CA LEU A 37 -7.28 -10.18 -13.21
C LEU A 37 -6.36 -10.99 -12.28
N ASP A 38 -6.57 -10.97 -10.97
CA ASP A 38 -5.93 -11.86 -10.00
C ASP A 38 -6.13 -13.32 -10.42
N ARG A 39 -7.38 -13.68 -10.76
CA ARG A 39 -7.68 -15.03 -11.21
C ARG A 39 -7.03 -15.37 -12.55
N ALA A 40 -6.90 -14.39 -13.45
CA ALA A 40 -6.16 -14.57 -14.69
C ALA A 40 -4.66 -14.78 -14.42
N LEU A 41 -4.07 -14.04 -13.49
CA LEU A 41 -2.66 -14.15 -13.14
C LEU A 41 -2.31 -15.53 -12.57
N GLU A 42 -3.15 -16.08 -11.69
CA GLU A 42 -3.01 -17.45 -11.17
C GLU A 42 -3.08 -18.53 -12.27
N LEU A 43 -3.85 -18.26 -13.33
CA LEU A 43 -4.00 -19.15 -14.48
C LEU A 43 -2.94 -18.95 -15.57
N ALA A 44 -2.15 -17.88 -15.50
CA ALA A 44 -1.09 -17.61 -16.46
C ALA A 44 -0.05 -18.74 -16.46
N ARG A 45 0.39 -19.14 -17.66
CA ARG A 45 1.36 -20.25 -17.83
C ARG A 45 2.64 -19.80 -18.50
N THR A 46 2.57 -18.74 -19.29
CA THR A 46 3.72 -18.17 -19.98
C THR A 46 4.11 -16.84 -19.35
N GLU A 47 5.36 -16.43 -19.56
CA GLU A 47 5.84 -15.10 -19.16
C GLU A 47 5.05 -14.00 -19.89
N SER A 48 4.76 -14.18 -21.18
CA SER A 48 3.92 -13.27 -21.96
C SER A 48 2.51 -13.11 -21.38
N ASP A 49 1.88 -14.19 -20.88
CA ASP A 49 0.59 -14.10 -20.19
C ASP A 49 0.68 -13.25 -18.92
N ARG A 50 1.74 -13.44 -18.12
CA ARG A 50 1.95 -12.68 -16.89
C ARG A 50 2.19 -11.21 -17.17
N ILE A 51 3.04 -10.89 -18.14
CA ILE A 51 3.31 -9.51 -18.57
C ILE A 51 2.02 -8.81 -18.99
N ALA A 52 1.20 -9.47 -19.79
CA ALA A 52 -0.08 -8.91 -20.24
C ALA A 52 -1.02 -8.61 -19.06
N VAL A 53 -1.10 -9.50 -18.07
CA VAL A 53 -1.94 -9.30 -16.89
C VAL A 53 -1.37 -8.23 -15.96
N TRP A 54 -0.05 -8.15 -15.76
CA TRP A 54 0.58 -7.09 -14.96
C TRP A 54 0.31 -5.70 -15.55
N ILE A 55 0.39 -5.56 -16.87
CA ILE A 55 0.03 -4.32 -17.57
C ILE A 55 -1.43 -3.95 -17.31
N GLU A 56 -2.35 -4.91 -17.39
CA GLU A 56 -3.78 -4.67 -17.17
C GLU A 56 -4.10 -4.35 -15.71
N LEU A 57 -3.46 -5.03 -14.75
CA LEU A 57 -3.56 -4.69 -13.33
C LEU A 57 -3.03 -3.27 -13.09
N ALA A 58 -1.86 -2.93 -13.65
CA ALA A 58 -1.28 -1.61 -13.56
C ALA A 58 -2.21 -0.52 -14.13
N ASP A 59 -2.88 -0.79 -15.25
CA ASP A 59 -3.92 0.09 -15.79
C ASP A 59 -5.08 0.26 -14.80
N VAL A 60 -5.57 -0.82 -14.18
CA VAL A 60 -6.63 -0.72 -13.16
C VAL A 60 -6.20 0.17 -12.01
N TYR A 61 -4.99 -0.02 -11.45
CA TYR A 61 -4.45 0.81 -10.38
C TYR A 61 -4.25 2.27 -10.79
N ARG A 62 -3.74 2.52 -12.00
CA ARG A 62 -3.58 3.87 -12.54
C ARG A 62 -4.93 4.57 -12.68
N TYR A 63 -5.94 3.92 -13.25
CA TYR A 63 -7.27 4.52 -13.44
C TYR A 63 -8.02 4.80 -12.14
N ARG A 64 -7.75 4.03 -11.07
CA ARG A 64 -8.29 4.32 -9.72
C ARG A 64 -7.44 5.30 -8.91
N GLY A 65 -6.35 5.82 -9.47
CA GLY A 65 -5.47 6.82 -8.86
C GLY A 65 -4.38 6.27 -7.94
N ASP A 66 -4.15 4.95 -7.92
CA ASP A 66 -3.04 4.32 -7.19
C ASP A 66 -1.80 4.22 -8.08
N LEU A 67 -1.13 5.37 -8.27
CA LEU A 67 0.02 5.47 -9.16
C LEU A 67 1.25 4.70 -8.64
N GLY A 68 1.35 4.46 -7.33
CA GLY A 68 2.45 3.69 -6.73
C GLY A 68 2.38 2.23 -7.13
N THR A 69 1.25 1.56 -6.87
CA THR A 69 1.08 0.15 -7.27
C THR A 69 1.12 -0.02 -8.79
N ALA A 70 0.56 0.94 -9.54
CA ALA A 70 0.64 0.92 -10.99
C ALA A 70 2.09 0.95 -11.49
N GLU A 71 2.94 1.82 -10.93
CA GLU A 71 4.35 1.90 -11.28
C GLU A 71 5.08 0.59 -11.00
N THR A 72 4.88 -0.01 -9.82
CA THR A 72 5.49 -1.30 -9.46
C THR A 72 5.18 -2.38 -10.49
N LEU A 73 3.91 -2.49 -10.90
CA LEU A 73 3.46 -3.48 -11.87
C LEU A 73 3.94 -3.19 -13.30
N TYR A 74 3.94 -1.92 -13.75
CA TYR A 74 4.51 -1.56 -15.05
C TYR A 74 6.02 -1.78 -15.09
N ARG A 75 6.74 -1.45 -14.02
CA ARG A 75 8.20 -1.68 -13.91
C ARG A 75 8.51 -3.17 -13.95
N ARG A 76 7.70 -4.01 -13.30
CA ARG A 76 7.80 -5.46 -13.42
C ARG A 76 7.58 -5.95 -14.85
N ALA A 77 6.49 -5.51 -15.49
CA ALA A 77 6.20 -5.87 -16.88
C ALA A 77 7.33 -5.41 -17.83
N TYR A 78 7.88 -4.22 -17.60
CA TYR A 78 8.98 -3.64 -18.34
C TYR A 78 10.25 -4.48 -18.25
N LEU A 79 10.65 -4.88 -17.03
CA LEU A 79 11.83 -5.72 -16.81
C LEU A 79 11.64 -7.14 -17.37
N ALA A 80 10.45 -7.73 -17.21
CA ALA A 80 10.15 -9.08 -17.66
C ALA A 80 9.99 -9.19 -19.19
N ALA A 81 9.61 -8.11 -19.88
CA ALA A 81 9.45 -8.12 -21.33
C ALA A 81 10.73 -8.54 -22.08
N GLY A 82 11.91 -8.32 -21.49
CA GLY A 82 13.18 -8.83 -21.99
C GLY A 82 13.42 -8.45 -23.46
N ALA A 83 13.47 -9.46 -24.33
CA ALA A 83 13.72 -9.29 -25.76
C ALA A 83 12.44 -9.20 -26.63
N ASP A 84 11.22 -9.28 -26.05
CA ASP A 84 9.96 -9.09 -26.77
C ASP A 84 9.75 -7.59 -27.05
N PRO A 85 9.93 -7.12 -28.30
CA PRO A 85 9.91 -5.69 -28.60
C PRO A 85 8.53 -5.05 -28.37
N ALA A 86 7.46 -5.78 -28.65
CA ALA A 86 6.10 -5.27 -28.54
C ALA A 86 5.69 -5.14 -27.07
N ALA A 87 5.93 -6.19 -26.27
CA ALA A 87 5.65 -6.16 -24.83
C ALA A 87 6.50 -5.10 -24.11
N PHE A 88 7.78 -5.01 -24.48
CA PHE A 88 8.71 -4.04 -23.92
C PHE A 88 8.27 -2.60 -24.22
N SER A 89 8.01 -2.29 -25.49
CA SER A 89 7.66 -0.92 -25.89
C SER A 89 6.28 -0.50 -25.39
N PHE A 90 5.38 -1.45 -25.13
CA PHE A 90 4.11 -1.20 -24.47
C PHE A 90 4.33 -0.88 -22.98
N ALA A 91 4.98 -1.77 -22.23
CA ALA A 91 5.23 -1.57 -20.80
C ALA A 91 6.03 -0.30 -20.52
N ALA A 92 7.09 -0.03 -21.30
CA ALA A 92 7.89 1.18 -21.20
C ALA A 92 7.06 2.45 -21.42
N HIS A 93 6.19 2.46 -22.42
CA HIS A 93 5.32 3.61 -22.69
C HIS A 93 4.42 3.94 -21.49
N HIS A 94 3.75 2.92 -20.95
CA HIS A 94 2.83 3.11 -19.83
C HIS A 94 3.56 3.43 -18.51
N LEU A 95 4.74 2.85 -18.27
CA LEU A 95 5.60 3.24 -17.16
C LEU A 95 5.99 4.72 -17.27
N GLY A 96 6.42 5.16 -18.46
CA GLY A 96 6.76 6.55 -18.72
C GLY A 96 5.61 7.53 -18.49
N LEU A 97 4.39 7.18 -18.91
CA LEU A 97 3.19 7.97 -18.61
C LEU A 97 2.90 8.04 -17.10
N THR A 98 3.10 6.94 -16.38
CA THR A 98 2.86 6.87 -14.92
C THR A 98 3.88 7.72 -14.17
N LEU A 99 5.16 7.64 -14.53
CA LEU A 99 6.23 8.50 -13.99
C LEU A 99 5.95 9.98 -14.28
N ALA A 100 5.49 10.31 -15.48
CA ALA A 100 5.11 11.68 -15.84
C ALA A 100 3.95 12.21 -14.97
N ALA A 101 2.93 11.39 -14.73
CA ALA A 101 1.80 11.73 -13.86
C ALA A 101 2.23 11.99 -12.40
N ARG A 102 3.23 11.24 -11.91
CA ARG A 102 3.87 11.45 -10.60
C ARG A 102 4.77 12.70 -10.55
N GLY A 103 5.15 13.23 -11.70
CA GLY A 103 6.02 14.41 -11.83
C GLY A 103 7.51 14.07 -11.96
N GLU A 104 7.87 12.80 -12.11
CA GLU A 104 9.23 12.29 -12.32
C GLU A 104 9.66 12.45 -13.79
N ARG A 105 9.78 13.70 -14.23
CA ARG A 105 9.91 14.07 -15.65
C ARG A 105 11.12 13.46 -16.35
N ASP A 106 12.27 13.46 -15.69
CA ASP A 106 13.51 12.99 -16.31
C ASP A 106 13.48 11.47 -16.50
N ALA A 107 13.04 10.73 -15.49
CA ALA A 107 12.81 9.29 -15.57
C ALA A 107 11.74 8.95 -16.62
N ALA A 108 10.63 9.69 -16.66
CA ALA A 108 9.60 9.51 -17.68
C ALA A 108 10.14 9.71 -19.11
N ARG A 109 10.95 10.76 -19.32
CA ARG A 109 11.57 11.05 -20.62
C ARG A 109 12.51 9.93 -21.06
N GLU A 110 13.33 9.42 -20.14
CA GLU A 110 14.25 8.31 -20.40
C GLU A 110 13.50 7.07 -20.89
N VAL A 111 12.53 6.61 -20.11
CA VAL A 111 11.75 5.39 -20.42
C VAL A 111 10.93 5.55 -21.72
N LEU A 112 10.29 6.70 -21.93
CA LEU A 112 9.53 6.98 -23.16
C LEU A 112 10.44 7.04 -24.40
N THR A 113 11.66 7.55 -24.26
CA THR A 113 12.64 7.59 -25.36
C THR A 113 13.04 6.17 -25.76
N GLU A 114 13.20 5.27 -24.79
CA GLU A 114 13.49 3.87 -25.06
C GLU A 114 12.30 3.16 -25.75
N ALA A 115 11.08 3.40 -25.28
CA ALA A 115 9.87 2.91 -25.94
C ALA A 115 9.77 3.38 -27.41
N LEU A 116 10.06 4.66 -27.65
CA LEU A 116 10.03 5.25 -29.00
C LEU A 116 11.09 4.59 -29.91
N ARG A 117 12.30 4.33 -29.40
CA ARG A 117 13.36 3.67 -30.16
C ARG A 117 12.91 2.30 -30.68
N VAL A 118 12.24 1.52 -29.83
CA VAL A 118 11.74 0.18 -30.20
C VAL A 118 10.59 0.29 -31.20
N ARG A 119 9.61 1.17 -30.96
CA ARG A 119 8.46 1.39 -31.86
C ARG A 119 8.89 1.87 -33.25
N LEU A 120 9.93 2.71 -33.34
CA LEU A 120 10.51 3.13 -34.62
C LEU A 120 11.11 1.95 -35.41
N ALA A 121 11.69 0.98 -34.73
CA ALA A 121 12.23 -0.22 -35.37
C ALA A 121 11.12 -1.19 -35.81
N GLU A 122 10.03 -1.29 -35.06
CA GLU A 122 8.85 -2.10 -35.41
C GLU A 122 8.02 -1.47 -36.54
N GLY A 123 7.98 -0.13 -36.62
CA GLY A 123 7.38 0.62 -37.70
C GLY A 123 5.87 0.85 -37.60
N ASP A 124 5.27 0.69 -36.41
CA ASP A 124 3.86 1.01 -36.16
C ASP A 124 3.64 2.53 -36.04
N PRO A 125 3.00 3.19 -37.02
CA PRO A 125 2.88 4.65 -37.01
C PRO A 125 2.01 5.20 -35.86
N GLU A 126 1.00 4.46 -35.43
CA GLU A 126 0.08 4.89 -34.36
C GLU A 126 0.81 4.87 -33.01
N LEU A 127 1.54 3.79 -32.73
CA LEU A 127 2.33 3.66 -31.49
C LEU A 127 3.49 4.66 -31.44
N ILE A 128 4.16 4.92 -32.57
CA ILE A 128 5.21 5.94 -32.67
C ILE A 128 4.64 7.32 -32.33
N GLU A 129 3.52 7.70 -32.94
CA GLU A 129 2.92 9.01 -32.73
C GLU A 129 2.40 9.18 -31.30
N SER A 130 1.82 8.13 -30.73
CA SER A 130 1.41 8.11 -29.32
C SER A 130 2.58 8.40 -28.37
N THR A 131 3.76 7.81 -28.60
CA THR A 131 4.92 8.06 -27.73
C THR A 131 5.54 9.43 -27.98
N ARG A 132 5.58 9.92 -29.23
CA ARG A 132 6.05 11.28 -29.53
C ARG A 132 5.20 12.32 -28.85
N THR A 133 3.88 12.19 -28.96
CA THR A 133 2.93 13.07 -28.27
C THR A 133 3.21 13.07 -26.77
N ALA A 134 3.35 11.89 -26.14
CA ALA A 134 3.66 11.79 -24.72
C ALA A 134 4.98 12.49 -24.33
N LEU A 135 6.02 12.40 -25.15
CA LEU A 135 7.31 13.08 -24.94
C LEU A 135 7.22 14.60 -25.09
N ASP A 136 6.41 15.08 -26.05
CA ASP A 136 6.20 16.49 -26.33
C ASP A 136 5.33 17.16 -25.26
N THR A 137 4.39 16.40 -24.66
CA THR A 137 3.45 16.89 -23.65
C THR A 137 3.80 16.47 -22.21
N LEU A 138 5.04 16.03 -21.94
CA LEU A 138 5.45 15.56 -20.60
C LEU A 138 5.09 16.53 -19.47
N ASP A 139 5.21 17.85 -19.71
CA ASP A 139 4.88 18.87 -18.71
C ASP A 139 3.37 18.99 -18.44
N GLU A 140 2.55 18.65 -19.43
CA GLU A 140 1.09 18.67 -19.37
C GLU A 140 0.52 17.39 -18.77
N LEU A 141 1.27 16.28 -18.83
CA LEU A 141 0.90 14.99 -18.24
C LEU A 141 0.95 14.99 -16.71
N ARG A 142 1.65 15.96 -16.10
CA ARG A 142 1.61 16.13 -14.65
C ARG A 142 0.23 16.59 -14.24
N GLU A 143 -0.46 15.79 -13.43
CA GLU A 143 -1.76 16.18 -12.90
C GLU A 143 -1.63 17.48 -12.09
N PRO A 144 -2.37 18.55 -12.47
CA PRO A 144 -2.35 19.80 -11.72
C PRO A 144 -2.90 19.54 -10.31
N LEU A 145 -2.36 20.24 -9.33
CA LEU A 145 -2.91 20.21 -7.98
C LEU A 145 -4.35 20.78 -8.02
N PRO A 146 -5.31 20.15 -7.32
CA PRO A 146 -6.63 20.74 -7.11
C PRO A 146 -6.51 22.16 -6.57
N GLU A 147 -7.37 23.07 -7.01
CA GLU A 147 -7.29 24.50 -6.66
C GLU A 147 -7.15 24.74 -5.14
N PRO A 148 -7.91 24.08 -4.25
CA PRO A 148 -7.72 24.23 -2.80
C PRO A 148 -6.32 23.84 -2.31
N VAL A 149 -5.72 22.83 -2.92
CA VAL A 149 -4.37 22.35 -2.58
C VAL A 149 -3.31 23.29 -3.13
N ALA A 150 -3.48 23.77 -4.36
CA ALA A 150 -2.58 24.75 -4.98
C ALA A 150 -2.59 26.09 -4.23
N ALA A 151 -3.71 26.47 -3.60
CA ALA A 151 -3.79 27.66 -2.75
C ALA A 151 -2.92 27.55 -1.49
N VAL A 152 -2.72 26.34 -0.96
CA VAL A 152 -1.89 26.06 0.21
C VAL A 152 -0.42 25.88 -0.17
N LEU A 153 -0.14 25.01 -1.14
CA LEU A 153 1.22 24.59 -1.49
C LEU A 153 1.89 25.51 -2.52
N GLY A 154 1.11 26.34 -3.21
CA GLY A 154 1.48 27.05 -4.43
C GLY A 154 1.21 26.22 -5.70
N PRO A 155 1.17 26.84 -6.89
CA PRO A 155 0.89 26.15 -8.15
C PRO A 155 2.04 25.22 -8.60
N ARG A 156 3.26 25.44 -8.07
CA ARG A 156 4.45 24.64 -8.31
C ARG A 156 5.22 24.49 -6.99
N PRO A 157 4.74 23.65 -6.06
CA PRO A 157 5.43 23.48 -4.79
C PRO A 157 6.83 22.93 -5.01
N ARG A 158 7.74 23.28 -4.11
CA ARG A 158 9.02 22.60 -3.97
C ARG A 158 8.77 21.33 -3.17
N TRP A 159 8.92 20.20 -3.84
CA TRP A 159 8.91 18.89 -3.21
C TRP A 159 10.29 18.65 -2.62
N SER A 160 10.34 18.10 -1.41
CA SER A 160 11.55 17.55 -0.83
C SER A 160 11.61 16.06 -1.12
N ASP A 161 12.82 15.53 -1.21
CA ASP A 161 13.07 14.08 -1.20
C ASP A 161 12.96 13.51 0.24
N GLU A 162 12.67 14.35 1.24
CA GLU A 162 12.30 13.90 2.60
C GLU A 162 11.03 13.03 2.53
N HIS A 163 11.23 11.73 2.73
CA HIS A 163 10.19 10.74 2.97
C HIS A 163 10.41 10.10 4.34
N GLU A 164 9.36 10.04 5.16
CA GLU A 164 9.29 9.15 6.31
C GLU A 164 8.27 8.06 5.97
N GLY A 165 8.69 6.79 6.01
CA GLY A 165 7.87 5.62 5.68
C GLY A 165 8.32 4.87 4.43
N ARG A 166 8.17 3.53 4.45
CA ARG A 166 8.58 2.61 3.38
C ARG A 166 7.65 2.64 2.15
N SER A 167 6.42 3.14 2.30
CA SER A 167 5.38 3.13 1.26
C SER A 167 5.58 4.17 0.14
N GLY A 168 6.53 5.12 0.28
CA GLY A 168 6.87 6.11 -0.76
C GLY A 168 5.71 7.06 -1.17
N GLY A 169 4.60 7.05 -0.42
CA GLY A 169 3.38 7.80 -0.72
C GLY A 169 3.29 9.18 -0.05
N VAL A 170 4.23 9.51 0.84
CA VAL A 170 4.28 10.75 1.60
C VAL A 170 5.45 11.59 1.14
N VAL A 171 5.17 12.82 0.73
CA VAL A 171 6.21 13.76 0.30
C VAL A 171 6.04 15.08 1.04
N ARG A 172 7.15 15.71 1.38
CA ARG A 172 7.13 17.04 1.99
C ARG A 172 7.06 18.12 0.92
N ALA A 173 6.14 19.06 1.05
CA ALA A 173 5.97 20.18 0.13
C ALA A 173 5.65 21.47 0.88
N SER A 174 6.46 22.51 0.67
CA SER A 174 6.21 23.84 1.27
C SER A 174 5.95 23.76 2.80
N GLY A 175 6.67 22.89 3.51
CA GLY A 175 6.53 22.70 4.96
C GLY A 175 5.37 21.78 5.41
N HIS A 176 4.63 21.16 4.48
CA HIS A 176 3.50 20.29 4.75
C HIS A 176 3.78 18.85 4.31
N TRP A 177 3.06 17.89 4.89
CA TRP A 177 3.04 16.51 4.44
C TRP A 177 1.92 16.32 3.43
N VAL A 178 2.23 15.69 2.29
CA VAL A 178 1.27 15.49 1.19
C VAL A 178 1.19 14.02 0.84
N LYS A 179 -0.03 13.49 0.83
CA LYS A 179 -0.36 12.14 0.36
C LYS A 179 -1.31 12.22 -0.83
N ARG A 180 -1.24 11.25 -1.75
CA ARG A 180 -2.08 11.22 -2.96
C ARG A 180 -2.75 9.87 -3.20
N GLY A 181 -3.82 9.89 -3.98
CA GLY A 181 -4.51 8.70 -4.44
C GLY A 181 -5.57 8.19 -3.46
N PRO A 182 -6.09 6.97 -3.68
CA PRO A 182 -7.18 6.42 -2.87
C PRO A 182 -6.79 6.23 -1.40
N HIS A 183 -5.52 5.92 -1.11
CA HIS A 183 -5.01 5.78 0.26
C HIS A 183 -5.08 7.10 1.05
N ALA A 184 -4.78 8.23 0.40
CA ALA A 184 -4.89 9.55 1.01
C ALA A 184 -6.33 9.94 1.35
N VAL A 185 -7.30 9.55 0.51
CA VAL A 185 -8.73 9.77 0.77
C VAL A 185 -9.19 8.89 1.95
N ALA A 186 -8.78 7.62 1.95
CA ALA A 186 -9.11 6.68 3.01
C ALA A 186 -8.55 7.13 4.37
N GLU A 187 -7.33 7.65 4.40
CA GLU A 187 -6.70 8.18 5.61
C GLU A 187 -7.35 9.48 6.09
N TYR A 188 -7.73 10.39 5.18
CA TYR A 188 -8.46 11.61 5.53
C TYR A 188 -9.73 11.30 6.34
N GLU A 189 -10.55 10.36 5.88
CA GLU A 189 -11.78 9.95 6.57
C GLU A 189 -11.50 9.45 7.99
N ARG A 190 -10.39 8.70 8.16
CA ARG A 190 -9.97 8.12 9.44
C ARG A 190 -9.38 9.15 10.40
N LEU A 191 -8.58 10.09 9.89
CA LEU A 191 -8.07 11.24 10.65
C LEU A 191 -9.22 12.09 11.20
N GLU A 192 -10.19 12.42 10.34
CA GLU A 192 -11.38 13.17 10.77
C GLU A 192 -12.16 12.39 11.83
N TRP A 193 -12.42 11.10 11.62
CA TRP A 193 -13.15 10.30 12.60
C TRP A 193 -12.44 10.20 13.95
N LEU A 194 -11.11 9.97 13.96
CA LEU A 194 -10.30 9.93 15.18
C LEU A 194 -10.37 11.26 15.95
N ARG A 195 -10.21 12.39 15.23
CA ARG A 195 -10.30 13.73 15.81
C ARG A 195 -11.65 13.98 16.47
N HIS A 196 -12.75 13.57 15.83
CA HIS A 196 -14.10 13.67 16.40
C HIS A 196 -14.30 12.78 17.63
N ASN A 197 -13.54 11.69 17.77
CA ASN A 197 -13.56 10.79 18.92
C ASN A 197 -12.49 11.11 19.98
N GLY A 198 -11.84 12.28 19.89
CA GLY A 198 -10.92 12.77 20.93
C GLY A 198 -9.53 12.12 20.90
N ILE A 199 -9.17 11.43 19.82
CA ILE A 199 -7.80 10.99 19.56
C ILE A 199 -7.06 12.11 18.84
N ARG A 200 -5.83 12.38 19.26
CA ARG A 200 -5.00 13.43 18.65
C ARG A 200 -4.38 12.88 17.38
N VAL A 201 -4.50 13.65 16.31
CA VAL A 201 -3.93 13.38 14.98
C VAL A 201 -3.44 14.70 14.38
N PRO A 202 -2.58 14.69 13.35
CA PRO A 202 -2.18 15.89 12.64
C PRO A 202 -3.38 16.70 12.13
N GLU A 203 -3.19 18.02 12.07
CA GLU A 203 -4.19 18.91 11.47
C GLU A 203 -4.30 18.65 9.96
N VAL A 204 -5.51 18.36 9.49
CA VAL A 204 -5.81 18.33 8.07
C VAL A 204 -5.96 19.77 7.57
N VAL A 205 -5.01 20.22 6.77
CA VAL A 205 -5.03 21.56 6.17
C VAL A 205 -6.01 21.60 5.00
N VAL A 206 -5.95 20.59 4.13
CA VAL A 206 -6.89 20.45 3.01
C VAL A 206 -6.90 19.00 2.49
N CYS A 207 -8.08 18.50 2.13
CA CYS A 207 -8.23 17.29 1.33
C CYS A 207 -9.11 17.60 0.11
N ALA A 208 -8.57 17.48 -1.10
CA ALA A 208 -9.30 17.72 -2.33
C ALA A 208 -8.71 16.92 -3.49
N GLY A 209 -9.57 16.43 -4.40
CA GLY A 209 -9.16 15.75 -5.64
C GLY A 209 -8.18 14.59 -5.42
N GLY A 210 -8.35 13.80 -4.34
CA GLY A 210 -7.45 12.70 -4.01
C GLY A 210 -6.10 13.12 -3.44
N VAL A 211 -5.94 14.38 -3.01
CA VAL A 211 -4.72 14.89 -2.37
C VAL A 211 -5.05 15.31 -0.95
N LEU A 212 -4.33 14.74 0.02
CA LEU A 212 -4.39 15.08 1.44
C LEU A 212 -3.15 15.90 1.80
N VAL A 213 -3.36 17.04 2.44
CA VAL A 213 -2.31 17.91 2.98
C VAL A 213 -2.48 18.01 4.50
N LEU A 214 -1.45 17.60 5.22
CA LEU A 214 -1.37 17.67 6.67
C LEU A 214 -0.36 18.73 7.11
N ALA A 215 -0.67 19.40 8.22
CA ALA A 215 0.30 20.27 8.88
C ALA A 215 1.43 19.43 9.46
N ASP A 216 2.63 20.01 9.51
CA ASP A 216 3.72 19.43 10.30
C ASP A 216 3.36 19.54 11.80
N ALA A 217 3.34 18.42 12.50
CA ALA A 217 3.08 18.38 13.93
C ALA A 217 4.21 19.05 14.74
N GLY A 218 5.41 19.18 14.16
CA GLY A 218 6.56 19.83 14.79
C GLY A 218 7.10 19.08 16.01
N VAL A 219 6.74 17.81 16.15
CA VAL A 219 7.14 16.93 17.25
C VAL A 219 7.70 15.61 16.68
N PRO A 220 8.74 15.04 17.30
CA PRO A 220 9.34 13.79 16.84
C PRO A 220 8.44 12.58 17.13
N SER A 221 8.72 11.48 16.42
CA SER A 221 8.16 10.17 16.77
C SER A 221 8.77 9.62 18.06
N LEU A 222 8.08 8.68 18.70
CA LEU A 222 8.64 7.96 19.84
C LEU A 222 9.88 7.16 19.44
N ALA A 223 9.93 6.63 18.20
CA ALA A 223 11.12 6.00 17.67
C ALA A 223 12.34 6.95 17.67
N THR A 224 12.15 8.21 17.26
CA THR A 224 13.22 9.22 17.29
C THR A 224 13.61 9.62 18.71
N LEU A 225 12.68 9.56 19.66
CA LEU A 225 12.92 9.91 21.07
C LEU A 225 13.53 8.76 21.89
N ALA A 226 13.59 7.55 21.37
CA ALA A 226 13.97 6.36 22.14
C ALA A 226 15.37 6.44 22.77
N ASP A 227 16.33 7.12 22.12
CA ASP A 227 17.69 7.33 22.65
C ASP A 227 17.75 8.43 23.73
N THR A 228 16.65 9.14 23.98
CA THR A 228 16.58 10.18 25.00
C THR A 228 16.32 9.57 26.37
N GLU A 229 17.21 9.85 27.33
CA GLU A 229 17.11 9.31 28.69
C GLU A 229 15.76 9.64 29.34
N GLY A 230 15.06 8.59 29.80
CA GLY A 230 13.83 8.72 30.58
C GLY A 230 12.53 8.80 29.78
N VAL A 231 12.55 8.61 28.45
CA VAL A 231 11.33 8.49 27.63
C VAL A 231 10.72 7.10 27.81
N PRO A 232 9.52 6.95 28.42
CA PRO A 232 8.92 5.65 28.66
C PRO A 232 8.08 5.21 27.44
N ILE A 233 8.76 4.86 26.34
CA ILE A 233 8.14 4.55 25.05
C ILE A 233 7.06 3.48 25.16
N GLY A 234 7.35 2.35 25.81
CA GLY A 234 6.43 1.24 25.96
C GLY A 234 5.19 1.63 26.75
N ALA A 235 5.37 2.27 27.92
CA ALA A 235 4.25 2.70 28.75
C ALA A 235 3.36 3.76 28.04
N THR A 236 3.98 4.67 27.29
CA THR A 236 3.27 5.71 26.51
C THR A 236 2.42 5.06 25.42
N MET A 237 3.03 4.17 24.61
CA MET A 237 2.33 3.43 23.57
C MET A 237 1.21 2.56 24.14
N GLY A 238 1.42 1.87 25.25
CA GLY A 238 0.40 1.00 25.86
C GLY A 238 -0.81 1.79 26.36
N ALA A 239 -0.58 2.93 27.00
CA ALA A 239 -1.63 3.81 27.48
C ALA A 239 -2.45 4.42 26.32
N LEU A 240 -1.78 4.86 25.25
CA LEU A 240 -2.44 5.42 24.08
C LEU A 240 -3.25 4.37 23.30
N LEU A 241 -2.68 3.18 23.08
CA LEU A 241 -3.39 2.09 22.40
C LEU A 241 -4.63 1.66 23.17
N ARG A 242 -4.55 1.59 24.51
CA ARG A 242 -5.70 1.30 25.35
C ARG A 242 -6.82 2.32 25.18
N ARG A 243 -6.48 3.61 25.06
CA ARG A 243 -7.46 4.68 24.81
C ARG A 243 -8.12 4.53 23.44
N LEU A 244 -7.33 4.21 22.41
CA LEU A 244 -7.84 3.94 21.06
C LEU A 244 -8.79 2.73 21.06
N HIS A 245 -8.37 1.61 21.64
CA HIS A 245 -9.15 0.37 21.71
C HIS A 245 -10.41 0.49 22.58
N ALA A 246 -10.47 1.50 23.47
CA ALA A 246 -11.66 1.80 24.27
C ALA A 246 -12.76 2.55 23.48
N LEU A 247 -12.48 3.02 22.26
CA LEU A 247 -13.49 3.65 21.41
C LEU A 247 -14.62 2.65 21.06
N PRO A 248 -15.89 3.09 21.03
CA PRO A 248 -16.99 2.19 20.72
C PRO A 248 -16.92 1.66 19.28
N VAL A 249 -16.74 0.34 19.14
CA VAL A 249 -16.73 -0.37 17.83
C VAL A 249 -17.96 -0.04 16.98
N ALA A 250 -19.13 0.10 17.60
CA ALA A 250 -20.38 0.41 16.91
C ALA A 250 -20.39 1.79 16.22
N GLY A 251 -19.50 2.70 16.63
CA GLY A 251 -19.36 4.03 16.03
C GLY A 251 -18.28 4.14 14.95
N CYS A 252 -17.49 3.07 14.72
CA CYS A 252 -16.44 3.05 13.72
C CYS A 252 -17.00 2.59 12.36
N PRO A 253 -16.91 3.42 11.31
CA PRO A 253 -17.44 3.07 9.98
C PRO A 253 -16.47 2.22 9.14
N PHE A 254 -15.24 2.03 9.60
CA PHE A 254 -14.17 1.40 8.82
C PHE A 254 -14.03 -0.09 9.18
N ASP A 255 -13.92 -0.94 8.17
CA ASP A 255 -13.72 -2.37 8.35
C ASP A 255 -12.22 -2.70 8.27
N GLY A 256 -11.68 -3.23 9.36
CA GLY A 256 -10.30 -3.75 9.45
C GLY A 256 -10.28 -5.24 9.75
N ARG A 257 -11.40 -5.95 9.55
CA ARG A 257 -11.52 -7.36 9.94
C ARG A 257 -10.63 -8.24 9.08
N LEU A 258 -10.23 -9.36 9.69
CA LEU A 258 -9.29 -10.32 9.13
C LEU A 258 -9.67 -10.84 7.75
N ASP A 259 -10.96 -10.99 7.42
CA ASP A 259 -11.38 -11.41 6.07
C ASP A 259 -10.93 -10.43 4.98
N GLY A 260 -11.09 -9.13 5.21
CA GLY A 260 -10.68 -8.10 4.27
C GLY A 260 -9.15 -8.00 4.18
N VAL A 261 -8.48 -8.07 5.33
CA VAL A 261 -7.01 -8.03 5.41
C VAL A 261 -6.39 -9.25 4.70
N LEU A 262 -6.88 -10.46 4.95
CA LEU A 262 -6.40 -11.68 4.26
C LEU A 262 -6.69 -11.65 2.76
N ALA A 263 -7.83 -11.08 2.33
CA ALA A 263 -8.12 -10.91 0.92
C ALA A 263 -7.11 -9.96 0.25
N GLN A 264 -6.73 -8.87 0.93
CA GLN A 264 -5.70 -7.96 0.43
C GLN A 264 -4.31 -8.60 0.45
N ALA A 265 -3.93 -9.30 1.52
CA ALA A 265 -2.68 -10.04 1.60
C ALA A 265 -2.55 -11.07 0.47
N ARG A 266 -3.63 -11.83 0.20
CA ARG A 266 -3.69 -12.75 -0.95
C ARG A 266 -3.47 -12.04 -2.28
N ARG A 267 -4.05 -10.85 -2.47
CA ARG A 267 -3.83 -10.05 -3.69
C ARG A 267 -2.38 -9.60 -3.78
N ASN A 268 -1.80 -9.08 -2.69
CA ASN A 268 -0.40 -8.69 -2.65
C ASN A 268 0.51 -9.85 -3.06
N VAL A 269 0.25 -11.06 -2.56
CA VAL A 269 1.00 -12.26 -2.96
C VAL A 269 0.80 -12.59 -4.45
N ILE A 270 -0.44 -12.66 -4.94
CA ILE A 270 -0.74 -13.02 -6.34
C ILE A 270 -0.13 -12.01 -7.32
N GLU A 271 -0.30 -10.73 -7.04
CA GLU A 271 0.21 -9.64 -7.85
C GLU A 271 1.71 -9.43 -7.64
N GLY A 272 2.33 -10.12 -6.68
CA GLY A 272 3.75 -10.05 -6.33
C GLY A 272 4.15 -8.71 -5.70
N LEU A 273 3.26 -8.04 -4.97
CA LEU A 273 3.51 -6.75 -4.34
C LEU A 273 4.21 -6.86 -2.98
N VAL A 274 4.41 -8.08 -2.47
CA VAL A 274 5.11 -8.34 -1.20
C VAL A 274 6.62 -8.23 -1.40
N ASP A 275 7.29 -7.48 -0.53
CA ASP A 275 8.74 -7.40 -0.48
C ASP A 275 9.30 -8.46 0.49
N ALA A 276 9.71 -9.60 -0.07
CA ALA A 276 10.25 -10.70 0.73
C ALA A 276 11.62 -10.40 1.36
N ASP A 277 12.34 -9.38 0.87
CA ASP A 277 13.63 -8.98 1.45
C ASP A 277 13.44 -8.16 2.75
N ASP A 278 12.21 -7.72 3.04
CA ASP A 278 11.83 -6.95 4.24
C ASP A 278 11.22 -7.83 5.35
N PHE A 279 11.23 -9.17 5.17
CA PHE A 279 10.70 -10.08 6.17
C PHE A 279 11.51 -10.04 7.47
N ASP A 280 10.84 -10.26 8.62
CA ASP A 280 11.54 -10.41 9.89
C ASP A 280 12.59 -11.54 9.81
N ASP A 281 13.70 -11.39 10.54
CA ASP A 281 14.84 -12.34 10.51
C ASP A 281 14.44 -13.81 10.73
N ASP A 282 13.42 -14.06 11.55
CA ASP A 282 12.92 -15.42 11.83
C ASP A 282 11.95 -15.96 10.78
N ASN A 283 11.57 -15.13 9.79
CA ASN A 283 10.76 -15.47 8.63
C ASN A 283 11.55 -15.43 7.31
N ALA A 284 12.85 -15.14 7.32
CA ALA A 284 13.68 -14.97 6.12
C ALA A 284 13.73 -16.18 5.15
N ASP A 285 13.45 -17.40 5.64
CA ASP A 285 13.39 -18.61 4.81
C ASP A 285 12.00 -18.85 4.17
N HIS A 286 11.01 -18.02 4.48
CA HIS A 286 9.66 -18.12 3.94
C HIS A 286 9.51 -17.39 2.60
N THR A 287 8.55 -17.83 1.79
CA THR A 287 8.09 -17.07 0.61
C THR A 287 6.73 -16.45 0.92
N PRO A 288 6.33 -15.37 0.22
CA PRO A 288 5.00 -14.79 0.38
C PRO A 288 3.86 -15.82 0.25
N GLU A 289 4.02 -16.82 -0.64
CA GLU A 289 3.05 -17.91 -0.78
C GLU A 289 3.02 -18.87 0.40
N SER A 290 4.19 -19.19 1.00
CA SER A 290 4.23 -20.08 2.18
C SER A 290 3.65 -19.38 3.41
N VAL A 291 3.95 -18.10 3.61
CA VAL A 291 3.34 -17.26 4.65
C VAL A 291 1.82 -17.21 4.49
N LEU A 292 1.31 -16.93 3.28
CA LEU A 292 -0.12 -16.91 3.02
C LEU A 292 -0.79 -18.27 3.29
N ALA A 293 -0.18 -19.37 2.87
CA ALA A 293 -0.70 -20.70 3.12
C ALA A 293 -0.79 -21.00 4.63
N GLU A 294 0.23 -20.60 5.39
CA GLU A 294 0.24 -20.74 6.84
C GLU A 294 -0.83 -19.89 7.53
N LEU A 295 -1.01 -18.64 7.11
CA LEU A 295 -2.04 -17.74 7.65
C LEU A 295 -3.47 -18.25 7.40
N LEU A 296 -3.69 -18.94 6.28
CA LEU A 296 -4.98 -19.56 5.97
C LEU A 296 -5.25 -20.80 6.84
N ASP A 297 -4.22 -21.59 7.16
CA ASP A 297 -4.33 -22.78 8.00
C ASP A 297 -4.47 -22.42 9.50
N ARG A 298 -3.67 -21.47 9.98
CA ARG A 298 -3.59 -21.05 11.40
C ARG A 298 -4.59 -19.95 11.79
N ARG A 299 -5.58 -19.68 10.94
CA ARG A 299 -6.54 -18.57 11.13
C ARG A 299 -7.19 -18.61 12.53
N PRO A 300 -7.11 -17.52 13.32
CA PRO A 300 -7.81 -17.43 14.60
C PRO A 300 -9.33 -17.61 14.43
N PRO A 301 -9.98 -18.46 15.25
CA PRO A 301 -11.40 -18.77 15.09
C PRO A 301 -12.32 -17.64 15.55
N GLU A 302 -11.84 -16.77 16.45
CA GLU A 302 -12.61 -15.71 17.07
C GLU A 302 -11.79 -14.41 17.11
N ALA A 303 -12.48 -13.28 16.94
CA ALA A 303 -11.88 -11.96 16.99
C ALA A 303 -12.32 -11.18 18.24
N ASP A 304 -11.38 -10.56 18.93
CA ASP A 304 -11.64 -9.61 20.02
C ASP A 304 -11.65 -8.19 19.46
N LEU A 305 -12.83 -7.78 18.96
CA LEU A 305 -12.98 -6.59 18.14
C LEU A 305 -12.83 -5.29 18.93
N VAL A 306 -11.94 -4.43 18.43
CA VAL A 306 -11.68 -3.06 18.87
C VAL A 306 -11.59 -2.14 17.66
N VAL A 307 -11.50 -0.83 17.88
CA VAL A 307 -11.04 0.09 16.83
C VAL A 307 -9.52 0.04 16.83
N ALA A 308 -8.93 -0.62 15.85
CA ALA A 308 -7.49 -0.81 15.72
C ALA A 308 -6.89 0.22 14.76
N HIS A 309 -5.65 0.65 15.03
CA HIS A 309 -4.83 1.48 14.17
C HIS A 309 -4.50 0.79 12.84
N GLY A 310 -4.12 -0.49 12.92
CA GLY A 310 -3.77 -1.33 11.79
C GLY A 310 -2.31 -1.29 11.34
N ASP A 311 -1.49 -0.45 11.98
CA ASP A 311 -0.03 -0.31 11.82
C ASP A 311 0.57 0.40 13.05
N TYR A 312 0.35 -0.17 14.25
CA TYR A 312 0.66 0.52 15.50
C TYR A 312 2.12 0.30 15.93
N THR A 313 3.00 1.16 15.44
CA THR A 313 4.45 1.09 15.65
C THR A 313 5.01 2.38 16.28
N PRO A 314 6.20 2.36 16.90
CA PRO A 314 6.84 3.53 17.50
C PRO A 314 7.02 4.74 16.55
N PRO A 315 7.34 4.57 15.25
CA PRO A 315 7.36 5.68 14.29
C PRO A 315 6.00 6.35 14.10
N ASN A 316 4.91 5.60 14.23
CA ASN A 316 3.54 6.07 14.01
C ASN A 316 2.89 6.73 15.24
N VAL A 317 3.62 6.80 16.36
CA VAL A 317 3.24 7.53 17.56
C VAL A 317 4.19 8.70 17.74
N LEU A 318 3.66 9.93 17.66
CA LEU A 318 4.43 11.14 17.93
C LEU A 318 4.27 11.59 19.38
N ASP A 319 5.25 12.35 19.86
CA ASP A 319 5.22 12.95 21.19
C ASP A 319 3.92 13.74 21.43
N GLY A 320 3.40 13.69 22.66
CA GLY A 320 2.13 14.29 23.02
C GLY A 320 0.88 13.52 22.56
N ASP A 321 0.98 12.18 22.44
CA ASP A 321 -0.09 11.23 22.11
C ASP A 321 -0.72 11.40 20.72
N LEU A 322 0.07 11.80 19.73
CA LEU A 322 -0.38 12.05 18.35
C LEU A 322 -0.21 10.80 17.49
N LEU A 323 -1.27 10.35 16.82
CA LEU A 323 -1.23 9.21 15.89
C LEU A 323 -1.12 9.67 14.44
N ILE A 324 -0.25 9.01 13.68
CA ILE A 324 -0.09 9.21 12.23
C ILE A 324 -0.21 7.88 11.49
N ASP A 325 -0.27 7.95 10.16
CA ASP A 325 -0.39 6.79 9.27
C ASP A 325 -1.58 5.87 9.57
N VAL A 326 -2.73 6.50 9.78
CA VAL A 326 -3.97 5.83 10.18
C VAL A 326 -4.73 5.27 8.98
N GLY A 327 -4.11 5.11 7.80
CA GLY A 327 -4.80 4.65 6.58
C GLY A 327 -5.45 3.28 6.72
N ALA A 328 -4.88 2.43 7.59
CA ALA A 328 -5.31 1.07 7.85
C ALA A 328 -6.33 0.93 8.99
N LEU A 329 -6.73 2.04 9.63
CA LEU A 329 -7.60 2.02 10.82
C LEU A 329 -8.97 1.40 10.53
N GLY A 330 -9.47 0.62 11.48
CA GLY A 330 -10.81 0.06 11.41
C GLY A 330 -11.11 -0.94 12.51
N VAL A 331 -12.32 -1.49 12.46
CA VAL A 331 -12.75 -2.53 13.39
C VAL A 331 -11.97 -3.81 13.10
N ALA A 332 -11.08 -4.22 14.02
CA ALA A 332 -10.22 -5.38 13.87
C ALA A 332 -10.02 -6.09 15.22
N ASP A 333 -9.41 -7.27 15.20
CA ASP A 333 -8.93 -7.90 16.43
C ASP A 333 -7.80 -7.05 17.04
N ARG A 334 -7.83 -6.84 18.36
CA ARG A 334 -6.81 -6.04 19.06
C ARG A 334 -5.38 -6.52 18.85
N TYR A 335 -5.18 -7.81 18.58
CA TYR A 335 -3.86 -8.38 18.37
C TYR A 335 -3.21 -7.91 17.07
N ARG A 336 -3.98 -7.32 16.14
CA ARG A 336 -3.44 -6.64 14.98
C ARG A 336 -2.47 -5.52 15.38
N ASP A 337 -2.80 -4.73 16.39
CA ASP A 337 -1.93 -3.66 16.87
C ASP A 337 -0.93 -4.14 17.91
N LEU A 338 -1.34 -5.04 18.81
CA LEU A 338 -0.45 -5.55 19.87
C LEU A 338 0.75 -6.30 19.31
N ALA A 339 0.59 -7.03 18.21
CA ALA A 339 1.67 -7.79 17.58
C ALA A 339 2.76 -6.85 17.02
N LEU A 340 2.37 -5.81 16.30
CA LEU A 340 3.29 -4.84 15.70
C LEU A 340 3.98 -3.99 16.76
N ALA A 341 3.23 -3.55 17.78
CA ALA A 341 3.80 -2.85 18.92
C ALA A 341 4.86 -3.69 19.62
N GLU A 342 4.57 -4.98 19.88
CA GLU A 342 5.53 -5.88 20.51
C GLU A 342 6.75 -6.13 19.61
N ARG A 343 6.56 -6.34 18.31
CA ARG A 343 7.65 -6.57 17.35
C ARG A 343 8.68 -5.45 17.45
N ASP A 344 8.25 -4.21 17.27
CA ASP A 344 9.15 -3.06 17.22
C ASP A 344 9.68 -2.68 18.61
N LEU A 345 8.87 -2.82 19.67
CA LEU A 345 9.32 -2.48 21.03
C LEU A 345 10.47 -3.36 21.53
N ARG A 346 10.66 -4.56 20.95
CA ARG A 346 11.79 -5.44 21.29
C ARG A 346 13.14 -4.79 21.01
N GLU A 347 13.21 -3.88 20.04
CA GLU A 347 14.44 -3.15 19.70
C GLU A 347 14.92 -2.24 20.86
N TYR A 348 13.99 -1.74 21.68
CA TYR A 348 14.30 -0.90 22.85
C TYR A 348 14.47 -1.72 24.15
N GLY A 349 14.31 -3.04 24.05
CA GLY A 349 14.55 -3.99 25.13
C GLY A 349 13.29 -4.50 25.85
N PRO A 350 13.42 -5.63 26.57
CA PRO A 350 12.28 -6.36 27.14
C PRO A 350 11.52 -5.57 28.23
N ALA A 351 12.15 -4.58 28.85
CA ALA A 351 11.51 -3.72 29.84
C ALA A 351 10.41 -2.85 29.20
N GLU A 352 10.63 -2.35 27.98
CA GLU A 352 9.64 -1.54 27.25
C GLU A 352 8.45 -2.38 26.79
N VAL A 353 8.69 -3.61 26.33
CA VAL A 353 7.61 -4.56 26.01
C VAL A 353 6.75 -4.86 27.26
N THR A 354 7.40 -5.07 28.41
CA THR A 354 6.70 -5.29 29.68
C THR A 354 5.87 -4.06 30.07
N ALA A 355 6.48 -2.87 30.03
CA ALA A 355 5.82 -1.62 30.35
C ALA A 355 4.62 -1.33 29.42
N PHE A 356 4.72 -1.70 28.14
CA PHE A 356 3.62 -1.61 27.17
C PHE A 356 2.42 -2.46 27.56
N PHE A 357 2.62 -3.76 27.80
CA PHE A 357 1.53 -4.66 28.16
C PHE A 357 0.91 -4.33 29.53
N ASP A 358 1.72 -3.88 30.49
CA ASP A 358 1.26 -3.40 31.78
C ASP A 358 0.38 -2.14 31.64
N ALA A 359 0.83 -1.15 30.87
CA ALA A 359 0.07 0.08 30.63
C ALA A 359 -1.21 -0.15 29.82
N TYR A 360 -1.14 -1.03 28.82
CA TYR A 360 -2.29 -1.48 28.04
C TYR A 360 -3.32 -2.23 28.90
N GLY A 361 -2.85 -2.96 29.92
CA GLY A 361 -3.68 -3.73 30.84
C GLY A 361 -3.89 -5.18 30.41
N LEU A 362 -2.91 -5.76 29.71
CA LEU A 362 -2.88 -7.17 29.29
C LEU A 362 -1.49 -7.77 29.56
N PRO A 363 -1.12 -8.01 30.83
CA PRO A 363 0.24 -8.47 31.19
C PRO A 363 0.58 -9.87 30.65
N GLU A 364 -0.43 -10.68 30.35
CA GLU A 364 -0.28 -12.03 29.80
C GLU A 364 -1.01 -12.13 28.45
N PRO A 365 -0.41 -11.64 27.34
CA PRO A 365 -1.03 -11.71 26.04
C PRO A 365 -0.95 -13.13 25.44
N ASP A 366 -2.01 -13.55 24.73
CA ASP A 366 -2.02 -14.73 23.86
C ASP A 366 -0.89 -14.69 22.82
N ARG A 367 0.14 -15.52 23.03
CA ARG A 367 1.34 -15.61 22.19
C ARG A 367 1.02 -16.08 20.77
N ALA A 368 0.08 -17.01 20.61
CA ALA A 368 -0.24 -17.56 19.29
C ALA A 368 -0.91 -16.52 18.40
N ARG A 369 -1.73 -15.63 18.98
CA ARG A 369 -2.30 -14.49 18.25
C ARG A 369 -1.25 -13.44 17.89
N LEU A 370 -0.34 -13.13 18.79
CA LEU A 370 0.76 -12.20 18.51
C LEU A 370 1.60 -12.68 17.33
N GLU A 371 1.99 -13.96 17.35
CA GLU A 371 2.72 -14.59 16.24
C GLU A 371 1.92 -14.54 14.93
N TYR A 372 0.62 -14.84 14.97
CA TYR A 372 -0.23 -14.81 13.78
C TYR A 372 -0.30 -13.42 13.14
N TYR A 373 -0.55 -12.37 13.93
CA TYR A 373 -0.69 -11.02 13.39
C TYR A 373 0.65 -10.40 13.00
N ARG A 374 1.76 -10.80 13.63
CA ARG A 374 3.11 -10.44 13.17
C ARG A 374 3.41 -11.08 11.80
N LEU A 375 3.12 -12.38 11.65
CA LEU A 375 3.28 -13.10 10.38
C LEU A 375 2.37 -12.53 9.27
N LEU A 376 1.19 -12.03 9.63
CA LEU A 376 0.27 -11.39 8.67
C LEU A 376 0.84 -10.11 8.07
N ASP A 377 1.60 -9.35 8.87
CA ASP A 377 2.17 -8.06 8.47
C ASP A 377 3.23 -8.22 7.38
N GLU A 378 3.93 -9.36 7.34
CA GLU A 378 4.90 -9.71 6.29
C GLU A 378 4.31 -9.66 4.87
N LEU A 379 2.98 -9.66 4.71
CA LEU A 379 2.32 -9.61 3.40
C LEU A 379 1.90 -8.20 2.96
N PHE A 380 2.39 -7.15 3.63
CA PHE A 380 2.09 -5.74 3.37
C PHE A 380 3.37 -4.91 3.29
#